data_AF-A0A395IEP8-F1
#
_entry.id   AF-A0A395IEP8-F1
#
_cell.length_a   1.000
_cell.length_b   1.000
_cell.length_c   1.000
_cell.angle_alpha   90.00
_cell.angle_beta   90.00
_cell.angle_gamma   90.00
#
_symmetry.space_group_name_H-M   'P 1'
#
loop_
_entity.id
_entity.type
_entity.pdbx_description
1 polymer ?
#
loop_
_entity_poly.entity_id
_entity_poly.type
_entity_poly.pdbx_seq_one_letter_code
_entity_poly.pdbx_strand_id
1 'polypeptide(L)'
;MGIKQLMSIIKDEAPDAVKEGEIKNQFGRKVAITNFGFRMRISMSIYSFLIAVRSGGEMLTNEDGETTSHLMGMFYRTLRIVDNGIKPVYVFDGAPPKLKSGELAKRFQRKATATEGLEEAKETGTAEDIEKFSRRTVRVTREHNAECQKLLKLMGIPYIIAPTEAEAQCAALARAGKVYAAASEDMDTLCFDSPILLRHLTFSEQRKEPIQEVSLEKVLAGLNMDRKQFVDLCILLGCDYLDPIPKIGPHTALKTYPRTRRPRNPRCVDQCR
;
A
#
# COMPACT_ATOMS: atom_id res chain seq x y z
N MET A 1 1.27 -1.67 6.08
CA MET A 1 1.99 -2.94 5.87
C MET A 1 3.31 -2.51 5.19
N GLY A 2 4.21 -3.40 4.75
CA GLY A 2 5.49 -2.96 4.18
C GLY A 2 6.51 -2.49 5.23
N ILE A 3 7.19 -1.36 4.98
CA ILE A 3 8.36 -0.94 5.78
C ILE A 3 7.94 -0.14 7.01
N LYS A 4 8.32 -0.61 8.20
CA LYS A 4 7.93 0.01 9.46
C LYS A 4 8.59 1.38 9.65
N GLN A 5 7.81 2.37 10.10
CA GLN A 5 8.27 3.72 10.49
C GLN A 5 8.98 4.54 9.40
N LEU A 6 9.04 4.05 8.15
CA LEU A 6 9.70 4.75 7.05
C LEU A 6 9.10 6.13 6.78
N MET A 7 7.77 6.27 6.87
CA MET A 7 7.12 7.56 6.66
C MET A 7 7.51 8.59 7.71
N SER A 8 7.69 8.19 8.98
CA SER A 8 8.15 9.09 10.04
C SER A 8 9.54 9.61 9.71
N ILE A 9 10.46 8.70 9.37
CA ILE A 9 11.84 9.04 8.99
C ILE A 9 11.88 10.00 7.80
N ILE A 10 11.06 9.75 6.78
CA ILE A 10 11.00 10.62 5.61
C ILE A 10 10.48 12.01 6.00
N LYS A 11 9.47 12.10 6.87
CA LYS A 11 8.97 13.40 7.34
C LYS A 11 10.02 14.16 8.16
N ASP A 12 10.80 13.46 8.97
CA ASP A 12 11.80 14.07 9.86
C ASP A 12 13.06 14.51 9.10
N GLU A 13 13.57 13.67 8.19
CA GLU A 13 14.88 13.88 7.53
C GLU A 13 14.75 14.41 6.09
N ALA A 14 13.60 14.22 5.44
CA ALA A 14 13.36 14.62 4.05
C ALA A 14 11.94 15.22 3.85
N PRO A 15 11.54 16.26 4.61
CA PRO A 15 10.19 16.80 4.55
C PRO A 15 9.79 17.29 3.15
N ASP A 16 10.73 17.84 2.38
CA ASP A 16 10.49 18.32 1.00
C ASP A 16 10.11 17.21 0.01
N ALA A 17 10.35 15.95 0.40
CA ALA A 17 9.99 14.78 -0.39
C ALA A 17 8.51 14.44 -0.33
N VAL A 18 7.79 14.95 0.67
CA VAL A 18 6.37 14.70 0.91
C VAL A 18 5.59 15.97 0.58
N LYS A 19 4.66 15.85 -0.36
CA LYS A 19 3.69 16.91 -0.65
C LYS A 19 2.30 16.44 -0.27
N GLU A 20 1.56 17.29 0.41
CA GLU A 20 0.16 17.06 0.71
C GLU A 20 -0.70 17.93 -0.21
N GLY A 21 -1.78 17.38 -0.74
CA GLY A 21 -2.64 18.11 -1.66
C GLY A 21 -4.01 17.49 -1.86
N GLU A 22 -4.85 18.21 -2.60
CA GLU A 22 -6.17 17.74 -2.98
C GLU A 22 -6.10 16.72 -4.12
N ILE A 23 -7.12 15.87 -4.20
CA ILE A 23 -7.29 14.92 -5.31
C ILE A 23 -7.34 15.60 -6.69
N LYS A 24 -7.85 16.84 -6.73
CA LYS A 24 -7.92 17.67 -7.94
C LYS A 24 -6.54 17.99 -8.53
N ASN A 25 -5.48 18.00 -7.72
CA ASN A 25 -4.12 18.24 -8.19
C ASN A 25 -3.60 17.12 -9.10
N GLN A 26 -4.28 15.97 -9.12
CA GLN A 26 -3.93 14.82 -9.93
C GLN A 26 -4.76 14.73 -11.24
N PHE A 27 -5.53 15.77 -11.58
CA PHE A 27 -6.36 15.80 -12.78
C PHE A 27 -5.57 15.51 -14.06
N GLY A 28 -6.13 14.65 -14.92
CA GLY A 28 -5.53 14.24 -16.20
C GLY A 28 -4.40 13.21 -16.08
N ARG A 29 -3.95 12.88 -14.87
CA ARG A 29 -2.83 11.95 -14.66
C ARG A 29 -3.29 10.50 -14.74
N LYS A 30 -2.43 9.65 -15.29
CA LYS A 30 -2.59 8.19 -15.27
C LYS A 30 -1.96 7.64 -14.01
N VAL A 31 -2.66 6.83 -13.23
CA VAL A 31 -2.17 6.32 -11.94
C VAL A 31 -2.35 4.81 -11.87
N ALA A 32 -1.28 4.09 -11.53
CA ALA A 32 -1.36 2.65 -11.27
C ALA A 32 -1.74 2.43 -9.81
N ILE A 33 -2.93 1.88 -9.57
CA ILE A 33 -3.46 1.63 -8.24
C ILE A 33 -3.25 0.17 -7.90
N THR A 34 -2.62 -0.10 -6.75
CA THR A 34 -2.51 -1.46 -6.25
C THR A 34 -3.89 -1.95 -5.80
N ASN A 35 -4.43 -2.94 -6.52
CA ASN A 35 -5.63 -3.67 -6.11
C ASN A 35 -5.20 -5.05 -5.62
N PHE A 36 -4.81 -5.12 -4.36
CA PHE A 36 -4.21 -6.32 -3.80
C PHE A 36 -5.10 -7.56 -4.01
N GLY A 37 -4.52 -8.68 -4.45
CA GLY A 37 -5.37 -9.77 -4.92
C GLY A 37 -4.72 -11.08 -5.35
N PHE A 38 -3.84 -11.70 -4.55
CA PHE A 38 -3.68 -13.17 -4.57
C PHE A 38 -3.04 -13.74 -3.29
N ARG A 39 -3.63 -14.86 -2.85
CA ARG A 39 -3.21 -15.84 -1.83
C ARG A 39 -2.68 -15.27 -0.49
N MET A 40 -3.52 -15.39 0.55
CA MET A 40 -3.25 -15.09 1.96
C MET A 40 -3.03 -13.63 2.34
N ARG A 41 -2.94 -12.69 1.39
CA ARG A 41 -3.02 -11.27 1.72
C ARG A 41 -4.46 -10.82 1.87
N ILE A 42 -4.68 -10.15 2.99
CA ILE A 42 -5.75 -9.18 3.13
C ILE A 42 -5.45 -8.07 2.11
N SER A 43 -6.27 -7.95 1.09
CA SER A 43 -6.13 -6.85 0.13
C SER A 43 -6.38 -5.53 0.83
N MET A 44 -5.41 -4.62 1.01
CA MET A 44 -5.65 -3.40 1.79
C MET A 44 -6.86 -2.60 1.26
N SER A 45 -7.02 -2.49 -0.05
CA SER A 45 -8.16 -1.80 -0.66
C SER A 45 -9.47 -2.58 -0.49
N ILE A 46 -9.54 -3.87 -0.85
CA ILE A 46 -10.78 -4.67 -0.72
C ILE A 46 -11.15 -4.92 0.75
N TYR A 47 -10.18 -5.14 1.61
CA TYR A 47 -10.36 -5.22 3.05
C TYR A 47 -10.83 -3.91 3.64
N SER A 48 -10.28 -2.78 3.19
CA SER A 48 -10.81 -1.48 3.62
C SER A 48 -12.26 -1.32 3.19
N PHE A 49 -12.69 -1.90 2.07
CA PHE A 49 -14.11 -1.93 1.67
C PHE A 49 -14.93 -2.83 2.60
N LEU A 50 -14.51 -4.08 2.81
CA LEU A 50 -15.21 -5.05 3.66
C LEU A 50 -15.29 -4.61 5.14
N ILE A 51 -14.35 -3.76 5.59
CA ILE A 51 -14.37 -3.18 6.93
C ILE A 51 -15.18 -1.89 6.97
N ALA A 52 -14.97 -0.97 6.03
CA ALA A 52 -15.58 0.36 6.10
C ALA A 52 -17.05 0.36 5.65
N VAL A 53 -17.44 -0.58 4.79
CA VAL A 53 -18.78 -0.65 4.21
C VAL A 53 -19.58 -1.73 4.93
N ARG A 54 -20.17 -1.34 6.05
CA ARG A 54 -21.01 -2.17 6.92
C ARG A 54 -22.28 -1.41 7.31
N SER A 55 -23.39 -2.12 7.48
CA SER A 55 -24.64 -1.57 8.01
C SER A 55 -24.93 -2.26 9.34
N GLY A 56 -25.09 -1.50 10.42
CA GLY A 56 -25.35 -2.06 11.76
C GLY A 56 -24.24 -2.97 12.32
N GLY A 57 -23.01 -2.91 11.79
CA GLY A 57 -21.89 -3.76 12.21
C GLY A 57 -21.68 -5.02 11.35
N GLU A 58 -22.63 -5.35 10.48
CA GLU A 58 -22.59 -6.50 9.58
C GLU A 58 -22.16 -6.11 8.15
N MET A 59 -21.60 -7.08 7.42
CA MET A 59 -21.25 -6.89 6.01
C MET A 59 -22.51 -6.80 5.15
N LEU A 60 -22.46 -6.00 4.08
CA LEU A 60 -23.56 -5.97 3.13
C LEU A 60 -23.59 -7.28 2.35
N THR A 61 -24.76 -7.91 2.28
CA THR A 61 -25.00 -9.12 1.50
C THR A 61 -26.16 -8.92 0.53
N ASN A 62 -26.22 -9.74 -0.52
CA ASN A 62 -27.45 -9.92 -1.30
C ASN A 62 -28.43 -10.86 -0.58
N GLU A 63 -29.57 -11.15 -1.22
CA GLU A 63 -30.58 -12.09 -0.71
C GLU A 63 -30.03 -13.51 -0.54
N ASP A 64 -29.02 -13.88 -1.34
CA ASP A 64 -28.32 -15.17 -1.29
C ASP A 64 -27.23 -15.25 -0.20
N GLY A 65 -26.99 -14.15 0.55
CA GLY A 65 -25.97 -14.09 1.60
C GLY A 65 -24.54 -13.85 1.10
N GLU A 66 -24.35 -13.57 -0.19
CA GLU A 66 -23.05 -13.23 -0.79
C GLU A 66 -22.69 -11.78 -0.46
N THR A 67 -21.44 -11.56 -0.03
CA THR A 67 -20.96 -10.22 0.35
C THR A 67 -20.90 -9.28 -0.85
N THR A 68 -21.39 -8.05 -0.74
CA THR A 68 -21.37 -7.05 -1.83
C THR A 68 -20.51 -5.81 -1.52
N SER A 69 -20.01 -5.70 -0.28
CA SER A 69 -19.24 -4.55 0.20
C SER A 69 -17.99 -4.24 -0.66
N HIS A 70 -17.30 -5.25 -1.18
CA HIS A 70 -16.13 -5.04 -2.05
C HIS A 70 -16.49 -4.41 -3.38
N LEU A 71 -17.60 -4.82 -3.99
CA LEU A 71 -18.10 -4.25 -5.24
C LEU A 71 -18.51 -2.79 -5.04
N MET A 72 -19.28 -2.51 -4.00
CA MET A 72 -19.75 -1.15 -3.73
C MET A 72 -18.59 -0.21 -3.43
N GLY A 73 -17.65 -0.64 -2.60
CA GLY A 73 -16.46 0.13 -2.29
C GLY A 73 -15.60 0.39 -3.53
N MET A 74 -15.34 -0.65 -4.34
CA MET A 74 -14.57 -0.54 -5.57
C MET A 74 -15.24 0.41 -6.56
N PHE A 75 -16.55 0.28 -6.75
CA PHE A 75 -17.34 1.10 -7.67
C PHE A 75 -17.26 2.58 -7.32
N TYR A 76 -17.67 2.97 -6.09
CA TYR A 76 -17.71 4.38 -5.70
C TYR A 76 -16.32 5.02 -5.61
N ARG A 77 -15.30 4.28 -5.16
CA ARG A 77 -13.93 4.83 -5.13
C ARG A 77 -13.35 4.99 -6.54
N THR A 78 -13.63 4.06 -7.45
CA THR A 78 -13.21 4.20 -8.84
C THR A 78 -13.90 5.39 -9.50
N LEU A 79 -15.20 5.58 -9.28
CA LEU A 79 -15.94 6.76 -9.74
C LEU A 79 -15.32 8.04 -9.22
N ARG A 80 -15.08 8.17 -7.90
CA ARG A 80 -14.43 9.36 -7.33
C ARG A 80 -13.10 9.69 -8.01
N ILE A 81 -12.29 8.69 -8.30
CA ILE A 81 -10.99 8.87 -8.96
C ILE A 81 -11.18 9.37 -10.38
N VAL A 82 -12.09 8.75 -11.15
CA VAL A 82 -12.40 9.12 -12.52
C VAL A 82 -13.06 10.49 -12.62
N ASP A 83 -13.97 10.83 -11.71
CA ASP A 83 -14.66 12.13 -11.63
C ASP A 83 -13.70 13.28 -11.37
N ASN A 84 -12.60 13.01 -10.63
CA ASN A 84 -11.51 13.96 -10.45
C ASN A 84 -10.51 13.97 -11.63
N GLY A 85 -10.87 13.35 -12.76
CA GLY A 85 -10.10 13.33 -14.01
C GLY A 85 -8.86 12.44 -13.96
N ILE A 86 -8.70 11.60 -12.95
CA ILE A 86 -7.60 10.65 -12.85
C ILE A 86 -7.96 9.42 -13.68
N LYS A 87 -6.99 8.89 -14.43
CA LYS A 87 -7.15 7.69 -15.25
C LYS A 87 -6.52 6.49 -14.53
N PRO A 88 -7.29 5.69 -13.77
CA PRO A 88 -6.74 4.59 -13.01
C PRO A 88 -6.43 3.40 -13.89
N VAL A 89 -5.36 2.67 -13.55
CA VAL A 89 -5.16 1.28 -13.95
C VAL A 89 -4.97 0.46 -12.69
N TYR A 90 -5.80 -0.56 -12.49
CA TYR A 90 -5.71 -1.41 -11.31
C TYR A 90 -4.73 -2.56 -11.55
N VAL A 91 -3.85 -2.81 -10.59
CA VAL A 91 -2.89 -3.91 -10.67
C VAL A 91 -3.19 -4.92 -9.59
N PHE A 92 -3.53 -6.15 -10.00
CA PHE A 92 -3.79 -7.29 -9.13
C PHE A 92 -2.51 -8.06 -8.83
N ASP A 93 -2.37 -8.54 -7.61
CA ASP A 93 -1.23 -9.41 -7.24
C ASP A 93 -1.26 -10.74 -8.01
N GLY A 94 -0.07 -11.28 -8.22
CA GLY A 94 0.16 -12.64 -8.71
C GLY A 94 0.63 -13.58 -7.60
N ALA A 95 1.44 -14.57 -7.95
CA ALA A 95 1.92 -15.53 -6.97
C ALA A 95 2.88 -14.87 -5.95
N PRO A 96 2.67 -15.02 -4.63
CA PRO A 96 3.55 -14.41 -3.65
C PRO A 96 4.96 -15.02 -3.74
N PRO A 97 6.03 -14.22 -3.57
CA PRO A 97 7.39 -14.73 -3.60
C PRO A 97 7.68 -15.64 -2.40
N LYS A 98 8.56 -16.64 -2.60
CA LYS A 98 8.91 -17.63 -1.55
C LYS A 98 9.45 -16.98 -0.27
N LEU A 99 10.20 -15.88 -0.40
CA LEU A 99 10.78 -15.12 0.71
C LEU A 99 9.72 -14.56 1.66
N LYS A 100 8.50 -14.30 1.18
CA LYS A 100 7.42 -13.74 1.99
C LYS A 100 6.65 -14.79 2.81
N SER A 101 7.00 -16.07 2.66
CA SER A 101 6.30 -17.19 3.33
C SER A 101 6.25 -17.03 4.85
N GLY A 102 7.32 -16.53 5.47
CA GLY A 102 7.38 -16.28 6.91
C GLY A 102 6.35 -15.24 7.38
N GLU A 103 6.26 -14.09 6.71
CA GLU A 103 5.26 -13.06 7.02
C GLU A 103 3.84 -13.55 6.72
N LEU A 104 3.64 -14.33 5.64
CA LEU A 104 2.37 -14.98 5.34
C LEU A 104 1.94 -15.94 6.46
N ALA A 105 2.86 -16.73 7.02
CA ALA A 105 2.58 -17.64 8.13
C ALA A 105 2.25 -16.88 9.42
N LYS A 106 2.99 -15.82 9.75
CA LYS A 106 2.68 -14.95 10.90
C LYS A 106 1.30 -14.32 10.77
N ARG A 107 0.89 -13.91 9.57
CA ARG A 107 -0.46 -13.39 9.31
C ARG A 107 -1.52 -14.46 9.48
N PHE A 108 -1.25 -15.69 9.04
CA PHE A 108 -2.16 -16.81 9.25
C PHE A 108 -2.36 -17.09 10.74
N GLN A 109 -1.28 -17.10 11.53
CA GLN A 109 -1.36 -17.26 12.99
C GLN A 109 -2.15 -16.12 13.65
N ARG A 110 -1.85 -14.85 13.32
CA ARG A 110 -2.60 -13.69 13.84
C ARG A 110 -4.09 -13.76 13.52
N LYS A 111 -4.45 -14.33 12.37
CA LYS A 111 -5.84 -14.58 12.02
C LYS A 111 -6.44 -15.70 12.85
N ALA A 112 -5.77 -16.84 12.97
CA ALA A 112 -6.24 -17.94 13.81
C ALA A 112 -6.53 -17.47 15.24
N THR A 113 -5.58 -16.76 15.86
CA THR A 113 -5.77 -16.17 17.20
C THR A 113 -6.90 -15.13 17.25
N ALA A 114 -7.12 -14.38 16.16
CA ALA A 114 -8.21 -13.41 16.10
C ALA A 114 -9.59 -14.08 15.88
N THR A 115 -9.63 -15.24 15.24
CA THR A 115 -10.84 -16.06 15.10
C THR A 115 -11.18 -16.72 16.43
N GLU A 116 -10.21 -17.29 17.13
CA GLU A 116 -10.38 -17.83 18.48
C GLU A 116 -10.88 -16.74 19.44
N GLY A 117 -10.22 -15.57 19.44
CA GLY A 117 -10.67 -14.43 20.25
C GLY A 117 -12.03 -13.86 19.83
N LEU A 118 -12.47 -14.04 18.58
CA LEU A 118 -13.83 -13.69 18.15
C LEU A 118 -14.86 -14.68 18.73
N GLU A 119 -14.55 -15.97 18.73
CA GLU A 119 -15.44 -16.99 19.32
C GLU A 119 -15.60 -16.76 20.82
N GLU A 120 -14.49 -16.53 21.53
CA GLU A 120 -14.51 -16.19 22.97
C GLU A 120 -15.26 -14.87 23.23
N ALA A 121 -15.05 -13.83 22.41
CA ALA A 121 -15.74 -12.55 22.54
C ALA A 121 -17.23 -12.63 22.19
N LYS A 122 -17.67 -13.57 21.35
CA LYS A 122 -19.10 -13.81 21.10
C LYS A 122 -19.80 -14.41 22.31
N GLU A 123 -19.08 -15.18 23.13
CA GLU A 123 -19.63 -15.82 24.33
C GLU A 123 -19.57 -14.92 25.56
N THR A 124 -18.52 -14.10 25.70
CA THR A 124 -18.22 -13.37 26.94
C THR A 124 -17.88 -11.88 26.76
N GLY A 125 -17.72 -11.42 25.52
CA GLY A 125 -17.16 -10.11 25.20
C GLY A 125 -18.18 -9.00 25.05
N THR A 126 -17.67 -7.77 25.00
CA THR A 126 -18.48 -6.59 24.69
C THR A 126 -18.76 -6.50 23.19
N ALA A 127 -19.81 -5.78 22.79
CA ALA A 127 -20.12 -5.52 21.38
C ALA A 127 -18.94 -4.87 20.62
N GLU A 128 -18.13 -4.06 21.32
CA GLU A 128 -16.93 -3.43 20.76
C GLU A 128 -15.81 -4.44 20.48
N ASP A 129 -15.61 -5.42 21.37
CA ASP A 129 -14.63 -6.49 21.18
C ASP A 129 -15.03 -7.40 20.02
N ILE A 130 -16.31 -7.78 19.94
CA ILE A 130 -16.87 -8.56 18.82
C ILE A 130 -16.62 -7.83 17.49
N GLU A 131 -16.87 -6.52 17.43
CA GLU A 131 -16.62 -5.73 16.22
C GLU A 131 -15.13 -5.68 15.86
N LYS A 132 -14.27 -5.46 16.85
CA LYS A 132 -12.81 -5.39 16.69
C LYS A 132 -12.22 -6.70 16.17
N PHE A 133 -12.63 -7.84 16.71
CA PHE A 133 -12.20 -9.15 16.23
C PHE A 133 -12.83 -9.48 14.88
N SER A 134 -14.10 -9.10 14.63
CA SER A 134 -14.81 -9.29 13.35
C SER A 134 -14.12 -8.58 12.19
N ARG A 135 -13.54 -7.40 12.44
CA ARG A 135 -12.75 -6.70 11.42
C ARG A 135 -11.44 -7.43 11.09
N ARG A 136 -10.84 -8.14 12.06
CA ARG A 136 -9.55 -8.84 11.89
C ARG A 136 -9.69 -10.21 11.23
N THR A 137 -10.88 -10.82 11.29
CA THR A 137 -11.16 -12.14 10.69
C THR A 137 -11.51 -12.08 9.20
N VAL A 138 -11.81 -10.89 8.66
CA VAL A 138 -12.20 -10.72 7.25
C VAL A 138 -11.18 -11.35 6.29
N ARG A 139 -11.69 -12.19 5.39
CA ARG A 139 -10.91 -12.87 4.37
C ARG A 139 -11.40 -12.45 2.99
N VAL A 140 -10.45 -12.05 2.15
CA VAL A 140 -10.69 -11.82 0.73
C VAL A 140 -10.55 -13.15 0.01
N THR A 141 -11.57 -13.54 -0.73
CA THR A 141 -11.62 -14.80 -1.50
C THR A 141 -11.20 -14.57 -2.95
N ARG A 142 -11.06 -15.67 -3.72
CA ARG A 142 -10.79 -15.58 -5.17
C ARG A 142 -11.99 -15.02 -5.92
N GLU A 143 -13.20 -15.31 -5.44
CA GLU A 143 -14.46 -14.83 -6.01
C GLU A 143 -14.54 -13.31 -5.93
N HIS A 144 -14.22 -12.72 -4.78
CA HIS A 144 -14.18 -11.25 -4.61
C HIS A 144 -13.27 -10.57 -5.65
N ASN A 145 -12.12 -11.17 -5.97
CA ASN A 145 -11.21 -10.64 -6.98
C ASN A 145 -11.77 -10.79 -8.39
N ALA A 146 -12.36 -11.95 -8.71
CA ALA A 146 -12.97 -12.20 -10.01
C ALA A 146 -14.16 -11.26 -10.27
N GLU A 147 -14.97 -11.01 -9.24
CA GLU A 147 -16.08 -10.06 -9.28
C GLU A 147 -15.59 -8.62 -9.44
N CYS A 148 -14.55 -8.21 -8.70
CA CYS A 148 -13.91 -6.91 -8.89
C CYS A 148 -13.35 -6.73 -10.30
N GLN A 149 -12.71 -7.77 -10.86
CA GLN A 149 -12.20 -7.73 -12.24
C GLN A 149 -13.33 -7.60 -13.26
N LYS A 150 -14.42 -8.34 -13.05
CA LYS A 150 -15.63 -8.25 -13.87
C LYS A 150 -16.25 -6.85 -13.79
N LEU A 151 -16.37 -6.29 -12.59
CA LEU A 151 -16.86 -4.93 -12.36
C LEU A 151 -15.99 -3.90 -13.10
N LEU A 152 -14.66 -3.96 -12.94
CA LEU A 152 -13.74 -3.06 -13.62
C LEU A 152 -13.87 -3.13 -15.14
N LYS A 153 -14.01 -4.34 -15.68
CA LYS A 153 -14.22 -4.55 -17.11
C LYS A 153 -15.53 -3.92 -17.59
N LEU A 154 -16.61 -4.05 -16.82
CA LEU A 154 -17.90 -3.42 -17.12
C LEU A 154 -17.86 -1.90 -17.01
N MET A 155 -17.07 -1.36 -16.08
CA MET A 155 -16.85 0.09 -15.94
C MET A 155 -15.91 0.67 -17.03
N GLY A 156 -15.31 -0.18 -17.87
CA GLY A 156 -14.33 0.25 -18.88
C GLY A 156 -12.97 0.66 -18.31
N ILE A 157 -12.65 0.22 -17.09
CA ILE A 157 -11.41 0.56 -16.39
C ILE A 157 -10.37 -0.55 -16.61
N PRO A 158 -9.16 -0.23 -17.09
CA PRO A 158 -8.13 -1.23 -17.35
C PRO A 158 -7.59 -1.83 -16.05
N TYR A 159 -7.31 -3.13 -16.09
CA TYR A 159 -6.57 -3.80 -15.04
C TYR A 159 -5.49 -4.74 -15.59
N ILE A 160 -4.47 -5.00 -14.78
CA ILE A 160 -3.33 -5.87 -15.08
C ILE A 160 -3.18 -6.86 -13.93
N ILE A 161 -2.74 -8.07 -14.22
CA ILE A 161 -2.34 -9.06 -13.22
C ILE A 161 -0.81 -9.07 -13.18
N ALA A 162 -0.24 -8.74 -12.03
CA ALA A 162 1.20 -8.79 -11.82
C ALA A 162 1.69 -10.24 -11.76
N PRO A 163 2.95 -10.51 -12.15
CA PRO A 163 3.53 -11.85 -12.01
C PRO A 163 3.69 -12.26 -10.54
N THR A 164 4.07 -11.30 -9.69
CA THR A 164 4.29 -11.49 -8.26
C THR A 164 3.54 -10.43 -7.46
N GLU A 165 4.16 -9.28 -7.23
CA GLU A 165 3.65 -8.22 -6.37
C GLU A 165 3.13 -7.04 -7.20
N ALA A 166 1.92 -6.58 -6.86
CA ALA A 166 1.29 -5.46 -7.53
C ALA A 166 2.07 -4.16 -7.32
N GLU A 167 2.67 -3.95 -6.16
CA GLU A 167 3.49 -2.78 -5.81
C GLU A 167 4.70 -2.68 -6.74
N ALA A 168 5.37 -3.80 -6.98
CA ALA A 168 6.51 -3.89 -7.89
C ALA A 168 6.11 -3.59 -9.34
N GLN A 169 4.95 -4.12 -9.76
CA GLN A 169 4.42 -3.88 -11.11
C GLN A 169 3.96 -2.43 -11.29
N CYS A 170 3.31 -1.82 -10.30
CA CYS A 170 2.94 -0.40 -10.31
C CYS A 170 4.18 0.49 -10.40
N ALA A 171 5.21 0.20 -9.60
CA ALA A 171 6.48 0.91 -9.66
C ALA A 171 7.15 0.78 -11.04
N ALA A 172 7.13 -0.42 -11.64
CA ALA A 172 7.66 -0.65 -12.98
C ALA A 172 6.92 0.15 -14.06
N LEU A 173 5.59 0.24 -13.98
CA LEU A 173 4.79 1.07 -14.89
C LEU A 173 5.13 2.56 -14.74
N ALA A 174 5.35 3.03 -13.51
CA ALA A 174 5.70 4.41 -13.24
C ALA A 174 7.10 4.74 -13.77
N ARG A 175 8.09 3.87 -13.55
CA ARG A 175 9.44 4.03 -14.14
C ARG A 175 9.45 4.04 -15.65
N ALA A 176 8.63 3.18 -16.26
CA ALA A 176 8.51 3.12 -17.71
C ALA A 176 7.76 4.32 -18.33
N GLY A 177 7.32 5.29 -17.51
CA GLY A 177 6.57 6.47 -17.97
C GLY A 177 5.16 6.13 -18.48
N LYS A 178 4.65 4.92 -18.24
CA LYS A 178 3.31 4.50 -18.66
C LYS A 178 2.22 5.12 -17.78
N VAL A 179 2.55 5.32 -16.51
CA VAL A 179 1.73 6.03 -15.50
C VAL A 179 2.58 7.09 -14.82
N TYR A 180 1.93 8.10 -14.26
CA TYR A 180 2.57 9.17 -13.51
C TYR A 180 3.11 8.69 -12.15
N ALA A 181 2.32 7.90 -11.43
CA ALA A 181 2.63 7.44 -10.09
C ALA A 181 2.03 6.06 -9.80
N ALA A 182 2.62 5.37 -8.84
CA ALA A 182 2.01 4.24 -8.17
C ALA A 182 1.18 4.75 -6.98
N ALA A 183 -0.06 4.29 -6.84
CA ALA A 183 -0.90 4.57 -5.68
C ALA A 183 -1.00 3.31 -4.81
N SER A 184 -0.45 3.39 -3.60
CA SER A 184 -0.42 2.31 -2.62
C SER A 184 -0.26 2.90 -1.22
N GLU A 185 -0.81 2.22 -0.22
CA GLU A 185 -0.53 2.54 1.19
C GLU A 185 0.78 1.95 1.68
N ASP A 186 1.31 0.96 0.97
CA ASP A 186 2.53 0.28 1.34
C ASP A 186 3.76 0.98 0.79
N MET A 187 4.64 1.37 1.72
CA MET A 187 5.85 2.14 1.44
C MET A 187 6.95 1.32 0.77
N ASP A 188 6.80 -0.01 0.72
CA ASP A 188 7.69 -0.90 -0.04
C ASP A 188 7.63 -0.63 -1.56
N THR A 189 6.58 0.04 -2.03
CA THR A 189 6.49 0.58 -3.39
C THR A 189 7.68 1.50 -3.73
N LEU A 190 8.21 2.27 -2.77
CA LEU A 190 9.43 3.06 -2.96
C LEU A 190 10.67 2.17 -3.06
N CYS A 191 10.69 1.05 -2.35
CA CYS A 191 11.73 0.02 -2.47
C CYS A 191 11.71 -0.74 -3.79
N PHE A 192 10.69 -0.56 -4.61
CA PHE A 192 10.68 -1.05 -5.97
C PHE A 192 11.05 0.02 -7.00
N ASP A 193 11.67 1.13 -6.59
CA ASP A 193 12.00 2.26 -7.48
C ASP A 193 10.77 2.93 -8.10
N SER A 194 9.69 3.13 -7.35
CA SER A 194 8.61 4.00 -7.83
C SER A 194 9.06 5.47 -7.77
N PRO A 195 9.09 6.22 -8.88
CA PRO A 195 9.49 7.62 -8.86
C PRO A 195 8.60 8.48 -7.95
N ILE A 196 7.29 8.19 -7.99
CA ILE A 196 6.25 8.88 -7.24
C ILE A 196 5.32 7.84 -6.62
N LEU A 197 5.10 7.95 -5.32
CA LEU A 197 4.12 7.17 -4.56
C LEU A 197 2.99 8.10 -4.11
N LEU A 198 1.76 7.77 -4.47
CA LEU A 198 0.55 8.43 -4.00
C LEU A 198 -0.08 7.59 -2.88
N ARG A 199 -0.25 8.18 -1.71
CA ARG A 199 -0.97 7.60 -0.58
C ARG A 199 -2.28 8.32 -0.35
N HIS A 200 -3.20 7.63 0.29
CA HIS A 200 -4.56 8.06 0.61
C HIS A 200 -5.48 8.28 -0.61
N LEU A 201 -5.02 7.95 -1.82
CA LEU A 201 -5.83 8.07 -3.04
C LEU A 201 -7.09 7.19 -2.97
N THR A 202 -6.96 6.01 -2.37
CA THR A 202 -8.06 5.06 -2.23
C THR A 202 -8.82 5.23 -0.92
N PHE A 203 -8.62 6.31 -0.15
CA PHE A 203 -9.40 6.50 1.08
C PHE A 203 -10.82 6.99 0.78
N SER A 204 -11.73 6.75 1.73
CA SER A 204 -13.08 7.30 1.65
C SER A 204 -13.01 8.82 1.77
N GLU A 205 -13.86 9.52 1.02
CA GLU A 205 -13.98 10.98 1.08
C GLU A 205 -14.33 11.48 2.49
N GLN A 206 -15.09 10.69 3.24
CA GLN A 206 -15.48 11.00 4.62
C GLN A 206 -14.28 11.15 5.57
N ARG A 207 -13.14 10.53 5.27
CA ARG A 207 -11.92 10.68 6.10
C ARG A 207 -11.28 12.06 5.97
N LYS A 208 -11.58 12.81 4.90
CA LYS A 208 -11.01 14.14 4.61
C LYS A 208 -9.48 14.21 4.72
N GLU A 209 -8.79 13.08 4.50
CA GLU A 209 -7.33 13.04 4.53
C GLU A 209 -6.76 13.56 3.20
N PRO A 210 -5.72 14.43 3.25
CA PRO A 210 -5.07 14.91 2.04
C PRO A 210 -4.31 13.76 1.34
N ILE A 211 -4.20 13.85 0.02
CA ILE A 211 -3.36 12.93 -0.75
C ILE A 211 -1.91 13.27 -0.47
N GLN A 212 -1.14 12.25 -0.09
CA GLN A 212 0.30 12.38 0.12
C GLN A 212 1.03 11.90 -1.13
N GLU A 213 1.82 12.77 -1.74
CA GLU A 213 2.71 12.48 -2.85
C GLU A 213 4.14 12.41 -2.31
N VAL A 214 4.77 11.25 -2.44
CA VAL A 214 6.15 11.01 -2.01
C VAL A 214 7.04 10.81 -3.23
N SER A 215 8.04 11.67 -3.39
CA SER A 215 9.02 11.59 -4.49
C SER A 215 10.28 10.86 -4.05
N LEU A 216 10.60 9.74 -4.72
CA LEU A 216 11.77 8.92 -4.38
C LEU A 216 13.09 9.70 -4.53
N GLU A 217 13.22 10.51 -5.59
CA GLU A 217 14.41 11.33 -5.83
C GLU A 217 14.69 12.27 -4.65
N LYS A 218 13.65 12.94 -4.17
CA LYS A 218 13.75 13.83 -3.02
C LYS A 218 13.98 13.08 -1.70
N VAL A 219 13.41 11.88 -1.55
CA VAL A 219 13.70 11.02 -0.40
C VAL A 219 15.19 10.67 -0.37
N LEU A 220 15.76 10.21 -1.49
CA LEU A 220 17.18 9.88 -1.60
C LEU A 220 18.07 11.10 -1.36
N ALA A 221 17.70 12.26 -1.90
CA ALA A 221 18.43 13.51 -1.72
C ALA A 221 18.37 14.05 -0.28
N GLY A 222 17.22 13.93 0.39
CA GLY A 222 17.04 14.36 1.78
C GLY A 222 17.74 13.45 2.78
N LEU A 223 17.64 12.13 2.57
CA LEU A 223 18.37 11.13 3.36
C LEU A 223 19.87 11.11 3.04
N ASN A 224 20.26 11.70 1.90
CA ASN A 224 21.62 11.73 1.40
C ASN A 224 22.18 10.30 1.28
N MET A 225 21.40 9.47 0.57
CA MET A 225 21.64 8.06 0.39
C MET A 225 21.49 7.66 -1.08
N ASP A 226 22.35 6.75 -1.52
CA ASP A 226 22.17 6.07 -2.79
C ASP A 226 21.06 5.03 -2.71
N ARG A 227 20.58 4.63 -3.88
CA ARG A 227 19.48 3.68 -3.99
C ARG A 227 19.70 2.37 -3.22
N LYS A 228 20.91 1.79 -3.29
CA LYS A 228 21.25 0.55 -2.58
C LYS A 228 21.16 0.72 -1.06
N GLN A 229 21.69 1.83 -0.57
CA GLN A 229 21.70 2.18 0.86
C GLN A 229 20.29 2.40 1.38
N PHE A 230 19.41 2.99 0.56
CA PHE A 230 18.00 3.12 0.88
C PHE A 230 17.28 1.77 0.98
N VAL A 231 17.56 0.80 0.09
CA VAL A 231 17.04 -0.57 0.22
C VAL A 231 17.52 -1.19 1.52
N ASP A 232 18.82 -1.09 1.81
CA ASP A 232 19.40 -1.65 3.03
C ASP A 232 18.77 -1.03 4.28
N LEU A 233 18.57 0.29 4.31
CA LEU A 233 17.84 0.97 5.37
C LEU A 233 16.44 0.38 5.54
N CYS A 234 15.71 0.18 4.45
CA CYS A 234 14.37 -0.37 4.50
C CYS A 234 14.33 -1.82 4.98
N ILE A 235 15.37 -2.61 4.69
CA ILE A 235 15.54 -3.95 5.25
C ILE A 235 15.78 -3.86 6.77
N LEU A 236 16.65 -2.95 7.22
CA LEU A 236 16.97 -2.75 8.63
C LEU A 236 15.77 -2.26 9.46
N LEU A 237 14.92 -1.41 8.88
CA LEU A 237 13.67 -0.96 9.52
C LEU A 237 12.64 -2.08 9.68
N GLY A 238 12.82 -3.18 8.96
CA GLY A 238 11.90 -4.31 8.91
C GLY A 238 11.01 -4.21 7.68
N CYS A 239 11.21 -5.16 6.78
CA CYS A 239 10.42 -5.38 5.58
C CYS A 239 9.63 -6.69 5.68
N ASP A 240 8.70 -6.91 4.76
CA ASP A 240 7.86 -8.13 4.74
C ASP A 240 8.61 -9.40 4.29
N TYR A 241 9.88 -9.28 3.83
CA TYR A 241 10.63 -10.38 3.20
C TYR A 241 11.68 -11.02 4.12
N LEU A 242 12.15 -10.29 5.13
CA LEU A 242 13.24 -10.70 6.00
C LEU A 242 12.86 -10.40 7.46
N ASP A 243 13.31 -11.25 8.37
CA ASP A 243 13.11 -11.00 9.79
C ASP A 243 13.94 -9.79 10.24
N PRO A 244 13.36 -8.91 11.08
CA PRO A 244 14.07 -7.73 11.57
C PRO A 244 15.23 -8.13 12.47
N ILE A 245 16.35 -7.41 12.36
CA ILE A 245 17.52 -7.64 13.21
C ILE A 245 17.21 -7.18 14.64
N PRO A 246 17.38 -8.03 15.66
CA PRO A 246 17.14 -7.64 17.04
C PRO A 246 17.96 -6.42 17.45
N LYS A 247 17.34 -5.50 18.22
CA LYS A 247 17.97 -4.30 18.81
C LYS A 247 18.39 -3.19 17.83
N ILE A 248 18.04 -3.27 16.54
CA ILE A 248 18.20 -2.18 15.59
C ILE A 248 16.87 -1.43 15.45
N GLY A 249 16.81 -0.20 15.96
CA GLY A 249 15.67 0.71 15.79
C GLY A 249 15.90 1.73 14.67
N PRO A 250 14.87 2.54 14.32
CA PRO A 250 14.94 3.51 13.23
C PRO A 250 16.12 4.49 13.30
N HIS A 251 16.33 5.09 14.47
CA HIS A 251 17.45 6.01 14.68
C HIS A 251 18.82 5.32 14.61
N THR A 252 18.91 4.05 15.05
CA THR A 252 20.15 3.27 14.97
C THR A 252 20.45 2.90 13.51
N ALA A 253 19.44 2.46 12.76
CA ALA A 253 19.57 2.10 11.35
C ALA A 253 20.03 3.29 10.50
N LEU A 254 19.48 4.49 10.74
CA LEU A 254 19.92 5.71 10.07
C LEU A 254 21.37 6.11 10.41
N LYS A 255 21.80 5.89 11.65
CA LYS A 255 23.18 6.17 12.09
C LYS A 255 24.20 5.19 11.50
N THR A 256 23.78 3.98 11.12
CA THR A 256 24.67 2.96 10.54
C THR A 256 25.23 3.39 9.18
N TYR A 257 24.51 4.23 8.44
CA TYR A 257 24.96 4.69 7.14
C TYR A 257 25.64 6.07 7.22
N PRO A 258 26.92 6.22 6.81
CA PRO A 258 27.55 7.52 6.73
C PRO A 258 26.88 8.33 5.60
N ARG A 259 26.22 9.44 5.96
CA ARG A 259 25.64 10.40 5.01
C ARG A 259 26.68 10.70 3.91
N THR A 260 26.41 10.34 2.66
CA THR A 260 27.38 10.51 1.57
C THR A 260 27.76 11.98 1.50
N ARG A 261 29.04 12.33 1.66
CA ARG A 261 29.43 13.75 1.64
C ARG A 261 28.97 14.34 0.30
N ARG A 262 28.02 15.31 0.34
CA ARG A 262 27.74 16.16 -0.83
C ARG A 262 29.11 16.62 -1.38
N PRO A 263 29.35 16.60 -2.70
CA PRO A 263 30.53 17.27 -3.23
C PRO A 263 30.41 18.74 -2.85
N ARG A 264 31.21 19.16 -1.87
CA ARG A 264 31.47 20.58 -1.65
C ARG A 264 32.18 21.04 -2.91
N ASN A 265 31.51 21.91 -3.67
CA ASN A 265 32.03 22.74 -4.76
C ASN A 265 31.52 22.33 -6.18
N PRO A 266 30.70 23.17 -6.85
CA PRO A 266 30.19 22.92 -8.21
C PRO A 266 31.25 23.04 -9.32
N ARG A 267 32.56 23.10 -9.01
CA ARG A 267 33.63 23.24 -10.01
C ARG A 267 34.29 21.93 -10.46
N CYS A 268 33.93 20.77 -9.89
CA CYS A 268 34.58 19.49 -10.21
C CYS A 268 33.80 18.57 -11.15
N VAL A 269 32.73 19.04 -11.81
CA VAL A 269 31.93 18.20 -12.73
C VAL A 269 32.55 18.12 -14.14
N ASP A 270 33.55 18.94 -14.48
CA ASP A 270 34.10 19.01 -15.84
C ASP A 270 35.25 18.03 -16.15
N GLN A 271 35.56 17.06 -15.28
CA GLN A 271 36.73 16.19 -15.51
C GLN A 271 36.49 14.68 -15.63
N CYS A 272 35.26 14.19 -15.68
CA CYS A 272 35.00 12.79 -16.03
C CYS A 272 33.85 12.67 -17.05
N ARG A 273 34.23 12.85 -18.32
CA ARG A 273 33.62 12.12 -19.45
C ARG A 273 33.89 10.63 -19.31
#